data_AF-A0A9D4LD97-F1
#
_entry.id   AF-A0A9D4LD97-F1
#
_cell.length_a   1.000
_cell.length_b   1.000
_cell.length_c   1.000
_cell.angle_alpha   90.00
_cell.angle_beta   90.00
_cell.angle_gamma   90.00
#
_symmetry.space_group_name_H-M   'P 1'
#
loop_
_entity.id
_entity.type
_entity.pdbx_description
1 polymer ?
#
loop_
_entity_poly.entity_id
_entity_poly.type
_entity_poly.pdbx_seq_one_letter_code
_entity_poly.pdbx_strand_id
1 'polypeptide(L)'
;MEFHGILWNSTAFCGIPRRFMEFHGVLWNSTAFYGIPWHSMEFHGIRWNATEFYGIPRHSMEFHGILWNSTAFYGIPRRSMEFHGILWNSMAFYGIPRH
;
A
#
# COMPACT_ATOMS: atom_id res chain seq x y z
N MET A 1 0.57 -8.00 -10.66
CA MET A 1 -0.84 -8.30 -10.35
C MET A 1 -1.47 -6.94 -10.18
N GLU A 2 -2.32 -6.59 -11.14
CA GLU A 2 -2.98 -5.29 -11.20
C GLU A 2 -4.44 -5.50 -10.85
N PHE A 3 -4.95 -4.66 -9.96
CA PHE A 3 -6.36 -4.63 -9.59
C PHE A 3 -6.93 -3.25 -9.90
N HIS A 4 -8.05 -3.23 -10.61
CA HIS A 4 -8.81 -2.03 -10.90
C HIS A 4 -10.22 -2.20 -10.34
N GLY A 5 -10.69 -1.29 -9.47
CA GLY A 5 -12.07 -1.35 -9.00
C GLY A 5 -12.40 -0.53 -7.77
N ILE A 6 -13.68 -0.57 -7.42
CA ILE A 6 -14.20 0.01 -6.18
C ILE A 6 -14.50 -1.15 -5.22
N LEU A 7 -13.90 -1.10 -4.04
CA LEU A 7 -14.01 -2.14 -3.03
C LEU A 7 -14.61 -1.55 -1.76
N TRP A 8 -15.77 -2.08 -1.39
CA TRP A 8 -16.60 -1.56 -0.30
C TRP A 8 -16.28 -2.16 1.08
N ASN A 9 -15.76 -3.39 1.14
CA ASN A 9 -15.54 -4.14 2.39
C ASN A 9 -14.24 -4.94 2.38
N SER A 10 -13.82 -5.38 3.57
CA SER A 10 -12.51 -5.99 3.81
C SER A 10 -12.18 -7.16 2.89
N THR A 11 -11.10 -6.97 2.14
CA THR A 11 -10.39 -8.03 1.42
C THR A 11 -8.94 -8.03 1.86
N ALA A 12 -8.42 -9.21 2.22
CA ALA A 12 -6.99 -9.40 2.41
C ALA A 12 -6.39 -9.84 1.08
N PHE A 13 -5.44 -9.08 0.56
CA PHE A 13 -4.65 -9.49 -0.59
C PHE A 13 -3.35 -10.11 -0.08
N CYS A 14 -3.17 -11.41 -0.28
CA CYS A 14 -1.93 -12.09 0.04
C CYS A 14 -1.27 -12.62 -1.24
N GLY A 15 -0.01 -12.29 -1.48
CA GLY A 15 0.71 -12.81 -2.64
C GLY A 15 2.20 -12.52 -2.64
N ILE A 16 2.97 -13.37 -3.32
CA ILE A 16 4.40 -13.18 -3.58
C ILE A 16 4.60 -12.92 -5.07
N PRO A 17 4.18 -11.74 -5.59
CA PRO A 17 4.36 -11.45 -7.00
C PRO A 17 5.85 -11.20 -7.31
N ARG A 18 6.35 -11.88 -8.34
CA ARG A 18 7.75 -11.74 -8.80
C ARG A 18 8.06 -10.40 -9.48
N ARG A 19 7.05 -9.59 -9.82
CA ARG A 19 7.26 -8.31 -10.51
C ARG A 19 6.63 -7.17 -9.73
N PHE A 20 5.33 -6.93 -9.89
CA PHE A 20 4.68 -5.72 -9.39
C PHE A 20 3.32 -6.04 -8.75
N MET A 21 2.95 -5.30 -7.72
CA MET A 21 1.58 -5.30 -7.19
C MET A 21 1.04 -3.88 -7.23
N GLU A 22 -0.01 -3.67 -7.99
CA GLU A 22 -0.58 -2.35 -8.24
C GLU A 22 -2.09 -2.38 -8.05
N PHE A 23 -2.61 -1.36 -7.38
CA PHE A 23 -4.04 -1.19 -7.20
C PHE A 23 -4.46 0.20 -7.65
N HIS A 24 -5.47 0.25 -8.51
CA HIS A 24 -6.14 1.47 -8.96
C HIS A 24 -7.60 1.46 -8.53
N GLY A 25 -8.01 2.44 -7.73
CA GLY A 25 -9.42 2.69 -7.47
C GLY A 25 -9.75 3.18 -6.08
N VAL A 26 -10.96 2.86 -5.61
CA VAL A 26 -11.50 3.41 -4.36
C VAL A 26 -11.69 2.31 -3.32
N LEU A 27 -11.10 2.49 -2.15
CA LEU A 27 -11.25 1.59 -1.00
C LEU A 27 -12.03 2.27 0.12
N TRP A 28 -13.19 1.71 0.45
CA TRP A 28 -14.04 2.25 1.50
C TRP A 28 -13.70 1.71 2.90
N ASN A 29 -13.38 0.42 3.01
CA ASN A 29 -13.14 -0.26 4.30
C ASN A 29 -11.83 -1.06 4.35
N SER A 30 -11.49 -1.50 5.57
CA SER A 30 -10.16 -2.00 5.94
C SER A 30 -9.66 -3.09 5.00
N THR A 31 -8.58 -2.80 4.30
CA THR A 31 -7.91 -3.75 3.40
C THR A 31 -6.55 -4.05 4.00
N ALA A 32 -6.11 -5.30 3.92
CA ALA A 32 -4.77 -5.65 4.34
C ALA A 32 -4.04 -6.25 3.15
N PHE A 33 -2.93 -5.61 2.77
CA PHE A 33 -2.09 -6.13 1.70
C PHE A 33 -0.86 -6.78 2.33
N TYR A 34 -0.73 -8.09 2.13
CA TYR A 34 0.38 -8.89 2.57
C TYR A 34 1.16 -9.40 1.36
N GLY A 35 2.44 -9.06 1.24
CA GLY A 35 3.23 -9.63 0.15
C GLY A 35 4.71 -9.31 0.17
N ILE A 36 5.48 -10.10 -0.59
CA ILE A 36 6.91 -9.84 -0.82
C ILE A 36 7.10 -9.57 -2.32
N PRO A 37 6.75 -8.37 -2.82
CA PRO A 37 6.99 -8.02 -4.21
C PRO A 37 8.48 -7.92 -4.50
N TRP A 38 8.91 -8.47 -5.63
CA TRP A 38 10.32 -8.40 -6.03
C TRP A 38 10.75 -7.04 -6.59
N HIS A 39 9.82 -6.23 -7.14
CA HIS A 39 10.09 -4.83 -7.48
C HIS A 39 9.36 -3.90 -6.53
N SER A 40 8.15 -3.48 -6.86
CA SER A 40 7.46 -2.43 -6.09
C SER A 40 6.00 -2.75 -5.83
N MET A 41 5.45 -1.97 -4.91
CA MET A 41 4.05 -2.00 -4.53
C MET A 41 3.48 -0.59 -4.63
N GLU A 42 2.47 -0.42 -5.47
CA GLU A 42 1.88 0.88 -5.76
C GLU A 42 0.38 0.88 -5.50
N PHE A 43 -0.11 1.98 -4.93
CA PHE A 43 -1.52 2.21 -4.76
C PHE A 43 -1.89 3.57 -5.33
N HIS A 44 -2.87 3.59 -6.21
CA HIS A 44 -3.44 4.80 -6.81
C HIS A 44 -4.93 4.89 -6.49
N GLY A 45 -5.34 5.96 -5.80
CA GLY A 45 -6.75 6.32 -5.67
C GLY A 45 -7.16 6.81 -4.29
N ILE A 46 -8.43 6.60 -3.93
CA ILE A 46 -9.03 7.18 -2.73
C ILE A 46 -9.26 6.09 -1.69
N ARG A 47 -8.87 6.36 -0.45
CA ARG A 47 -9.04 5.46 0.68
C ARG A 47 -9.70 6.13 1.86
N TRP A 48 -10.78 5.50 2.34
CA TRP A 48 -11.59 6.04 3.43
C TRP A 48 -11.19 5.50 4.81
N ASN A 49 -11.07 4.18 4.99
CA ASN A 49 -10.77 3.55 6.28
C ASN A 49 -9.45 2.79 6.35
N ALA A 50 -9.02 2.53 7.58
CA ALA A 50 -7.67 2.08 7.95
C ALA A 50 -7.21 0.82 7.21
N THR A 51 -6.02 0.88 6.63
CA THR A 51 -5.40 -0.23 5.88
C THR A 51 -4.01 -0.47 6.42
N GLU A 52 -3.65 -1.74 6.52
CA GLU A 52 -2.28 -2.13 6.83
C GLU A 52 -1.63 -2.71 5.57
N PHE A 53 -0.49 -2.13 5.23
CA PHE A 53 0.34 -2.61 4.13
C PHE A 53 1.54 -3.33 4.72
N TYR A 54 1.58 -4.65 4.64
CA TYR A 54 2.69 -5.46 5.09
C TYR A 54 3.45 -6.03 3.90
N GLY A 55 4.71 -5.66 3.75
CA GLY A 55 5.54 -6.29 2.72
C GLY A 55 7.01 -5.94 2.75
N ILE A 56 7.83 -6.75 2.08
CA ILE A 56 9.27 -6.50 1.91
C ILE A 56 9.54 -6.25 0.42
N PRO A 57 9.14 -5.07 -0.12
CA PRO A 57 9.44 -4.74 -1.50
C PRO A 57 10.95 -4.58 -1.68
N ARG A 58 11.48 -5.14 -2.76
CA ARG A 58 12.91 -5.05 -3.07
C ARG A 58 13.31 -3.71 -3.69
N HIS A 59 12.36 -2.91 -4.19
CA HIS A 59 12.59 -1.56 -4.69
C HIS A 59 11.83 -0.52 -3.88
N SER A 60 10.58 -0.23 -4.23
CA SER A 60 9.83 0.89 -3.65
C SER A 60 8.44 0.49 -3.18
N MET A 61 7.90 1.31 -2.29
CA MET A 61 6.50 1.29 -1.91
C MET A 61 5.94 2.69 -2.06
N GLU A 62 4.90 2.85 -2.89
CA GLU A 62 4.40 4.17 -3.28
C GLU A 62 2.89 4.22 -3.11
N PHE A 63 2.41 5.33 -2.55
CA PHE A 63 0.99 5.61 -2.46
C PHE A 63 0.69 6.95 -3.10
N HIS A 64 -0.26 6.95 -4.04
CA HIS A 64 -0.75 8.11 -4.74
C HIS A 64 -2.26 8.27 -4.52
N GLY A 65 -2.67 9.39 -3.93
CA GLY A 65 -4.08 9.77 -3.84
C GLY A 65 -4.52 10.22 -2.45
N ILE A 66 -5.79 10.00 -2.10
CA ILE A 66 -6.39 10.61 -0.91
C ILE A 66 -6.57 9.56 0.17
N LEU A 67 -6.06 9.86 1.37
CA LEU A 67 -6.19 9.02 2.54
C LEU A 67 -6.94 9.74 3.65
N TRP A 68 -8.12 9.23 4.01
CA TRP A 68 -8.97 9.82 5.03
C TRP A 68 -8.57 9.36 6.45
N ASN A 69 -8.51 8.06 6.72
CA ASN A 69 -8.15 7.52 8.05
C ASN A 69 -6.75 6.91 8.11
N SER A 70 -6.36 6.49 9.32
CA SER A 70 -5.03 5.97 9.65
C SER A 70 -4.57 4.82 8.75
N THR A 71 -3.42 4.95 8.11
CA THR A 71 -2.76 3.83 7.41
C THR A 71 -1.42 3.55 8.03
N ALA A 72 -1.13 2.27 8.22
CA ALA A 72 0.18 1.81 8.67
C ALA A 72 0.83 1.01 7.54
N PHE A 73 2.03 1.44 7.19
CA PHE A 73 2.86 0.72 6.25
C PHE A 73 3.99 0.04 7.01
N TYR A 74 4.03 -1.27 6.92
CA TYR A 74 5.01 -2.15 7.54
C TYR A 74 5.85 -2.80 6.44
N GLY A 75 7.10 -2.42 6.32
CA GLY A 75 7.95 -3.01 5.31
C GLY A 75 9.40 -2.57 5.35
N ILE A 76 10.27 -3.36 4.73
CA ILE A 76 11.70 -3.04 4.61
C ILE A 76 11.99 -2.80 3.13
N PRO A 77 11.56 -1.66 2.56
CA PRO A 77 11.94 -1.30 1.21
C PRO A 77 13.46 -1.13 1.16
N ARG A 78 14.11 -1.72 0.14
CA ARG A 78 15.54 -1.46 -0.07
C ARG A 78 15.79 -0.06 -0.63
N ARG A 79 14.84 0.55 -1.34
CA ARG A 79 15.09 1.80 -2.06
C ARG A 79 14.34 2.98 -1.46
N SER A 80 13.02 2.96 -1.47
CA SER A 80 12.22 4.11 -1.06
C SER A 80 10.82 3.75 -0.59
N MET A 81 10.25 4.68 0.16
CA MET A 81 8.87 4.67 0.61
C MET A 81 8.32 6.07 0.41
N GLU A 82 7.30 6.21 -0.43
CA GLU A 82 6.81 7.52 -0.85
C GLU A 82 5.28 7.62 -0.73
N PHE A 83 4.82 8.78 -0.30
CA PHE A 83 3.40 9.12 -0.25
C PHE A 83 3.19 10.44 -0.98
N HIS A 84 2.33 10.40 -1.98
CA HIS A 84 1.97 11.50 -2.85
C HIS A 84 0.47 11.71 -2.81
N GLY A 85 0.01 12.60 -1.93
CA GLY A 85 -1.38 13.01 -1.92
C GLY A 85 -1.82 13.67 -0.64
N ILE A 86 -3.10 13.51 -0.29
CA ILE A 86 -3.73 14.23 0.82
C ILE A 86 -3.98 13.24 1.96
N LEU A 87 -3.46 13.56 3.14
CA LEU A 87 -3.65 12.80 4.37
C LEU A 87 -4.50 13.63 5.35
N TRP A 88 -5.61 13.06 5.84
CA TRP A 88 -6.48 13.74 6.81
C TRP A 88 -6.17 13.40 8.26
N ASN A 89 -5.96 12.11 8.59
CA ASN A 89 -5.69 11.67 9.96
C ASN A 89 -4.21 11.39 10.23
N SER A 90 -3.79 10.13 10.12
CA SER A 90 -2.43 9.73 10.46
C SER A 90 -1.88 8.71 9.48
N MET A 91 -0.57 8.71 9.34
CA MET A 91 0.15 7.72 8.57
C MET A 91 1.39 7.34 9.34
N ALA A 92 1.65 6.05 9.43
CA ALA A 92 2.82 5.52 10.09
C ALA A 92 3.62 4.63 9.12
N PHE A 93 4.92 4.86 9.06
CA PHE A 93 5.86 4.04 8.32
C PHE A 93 6.72 3.28 9.31
N TYR A 94 6.65 1.95 9.25
CA TYR A 94 7.40 1.02 10.07
C TYR A 94 8.32 0.22 9.16
N GLY A 95 9.58 0.61 9.09
CA GLY A 95 10.52 0.03 8.15
C GLY A 95 11.95 0.51 8.35
N ILE A 96 12.91 -0.33 7.97
CA ILE A 96 14.33 0.04 7.92
C ILE A 96 14.71 0.16 6.44
N PRO A 97 14.93 1.38 5.90
CA PRO A 97 15.52 1.54 4.59
C PRO A 97 16.91 0.90 4.61
N ARG A 98 17.13 -0.15 3.80
CA ARG A 98 18.48 -0.72 3.62
C ARG A 98 19.17 0.02 2.49
N HIS A 99 19.92 1.07 2.83
CA HIS A 99 20.93 1.66 1.96
C HIS A 99 21.96 0.62 1.51
#